data_AF-A0A3M8G6M3-F1
#
_entry.id   AF-A0A3M8G6M3-F1
#
_cell.length_a   1.000
_cell.length_b   1.000
_cell.length_c   1.000
_cell.angle_alpha   90.00
_cell.angle_beta   90.00
_cell.angle_gamma   90.00
#
_symmetry.space_group_name_H-M   'P 1'
#
loop_
_entity.id
_entity.type
_entity.pdbx_description
1 polymer ?
#
loop_
_entity_poly.entity_id
_entity_poly.type
_entity_poly.pdbx_seq_one_letter_code
_entity_poly.pdbx_strand_id
1 'polypeptide(L)'
;MKKVISFIAIIAIAAFTGNMINIGLSYGIQWKSLEPISFMESFATDFTLLLLPTATTLLPAFISTMLVFFMSQRKSLTKKYWLYALFSLLLISVFTVAYFLPLNIDFINQKITIGEVAGKLNSWLFFHWLRVAVAILAGIFALKGFESALKKE
;
A
#
# COMPACT_ATOMS: atom_id res chain seq x y z
N MET A 1 21.22 -1.89 16.18
CA MET A 1 20.22 -2.74 15.49
C MET A 1 18.85 -2.07 15.36
N LYS A 2 18.18 -1.69 16.45
CA LYS A 2 16.83 -1.07 16.38
C LYS A 2 16.75 0.17 15.47
N LYS A 3 17.74 1.07 15.52
CA LYS A 3 17.81 2.27 14.65
C LYS A 3 17.86 1.90 13.16
N VAL A 4 18.69 0.93 12.77
CA VAL A 4 18.83 0.47 11.38
C VAL A 4 17.50 -0.10 10.87
N ILE A 5 16.82 -0.93 11.66
CA ILE A 5 15.52 -1.51 11.28
C ILE A 5 14.45 -0.41 11.16
N SER A 6 14.47 0.61 12.02
CA SER A 6 13.59 1.78 11.87
C SER A 6 13.82 2.53 10.57
N PHE A 7 15.07 2.72 10.15
CA PHE A 7 15.39 3.33 8.85
C PHE A 7 14.87 2.48 7.68
N ILE A 8 15.08 1.16 7.73
CA ILE A 8 14.54 0.23 6.73
C ILE A 8 13.02 0.35 6.65
N ALA A 9 12.32 0.40 7.79
CA ALA A 9 10.87 0.55 7.83
C ALA A 9 10.41 1.85 7.18
N ILE A 10 11.02 2.98 7.54
CA ILE A 10 10.65 4.29 7.00
C ILE A 10 10.90 4.34 5.48
N ILE A 11 12.07 3.90 5.02
CA ILE A 11 12.42 3.89 3.59
C ILE A 11 11.46 2.97 2.81
N ALA A 12 11.18 1.78 3.33
CA ALA A 12 10.30 0.84 2.66
C ALA A 12 8.84 1.33 2.62
N ILE A 13 8.33 1.95 3.70
CA ILE A 13 7.00 2.59 3.70
C ILE A 13 6.94 3.73 2.67
N ALA A 14 8.00 4.55 2.59
CA ALA A 14 8.08 5.63 1.61
C ALA A 14 8.11 5.08 0.18
N ALA A 15 8.91 4.04 -0.08
CA ALA A 15 8.98 3.37 -1.38
C ALA A 15 7.62 2.76 -1.78
N PHE A 16 6.94 2.09 -0.85
CA PHE A 16 5.60 1.55 -1.06
C PHE A 16 4.58 2.65 -1.37
N THR A 17 4.61 3.74 -0.60
CA THR A 17 3.73 4.91 -0.82
C THR A 17 3.97 5.54 -2.19
N GLY A 18 5.24 5.74 -2.57
CA GLY A 18 5.62 6.25 -3.89
C GLY A 18 5.16 5.34 -5.02
N ASN A 19 5.29 4.01 -4.86
CA ASN A 19 4.78 3.05 -5.83
C ASN A 19 3.24 3.13 -5.96
N MET A 20 2.50 3.24 -4.87
CA MET A 20 1.03 3.42 -4.93
C MET A 20 0.65 4.74 -5.62
N ILE A 21 1.32 5.85 -5.29
CA ILE A 21 1.09 7.14 -5.98
C ILE A 21 1.37 7.01 -7.48
N ASN A 22 2.47 6.36 -7.85
CA ASN A 22 2.81 6.12 -9.25
C ASN A 22 1.69 5.36 -9.96
N ILE A 23 1.16 4.29 -9.36
CA ILE A 23 0.04 3.52 -9.94
C ILE A 23 -1.18 4.42 -10.18
N GLY A 24 -1.57 5.24 -9.20
CA GLY A 24 -2.71 6.14 -9.33
C GLY A 24 -2.53 7.22 -10.40
N LEU A 25 -1.35 7.84 -10.47
CA LEU A 25 -1.08 8.98 -11.37
C LEU A 25 -0.67 8.59 -12.79
N SER A 26 -0.11 7.40 -13.00
CA SER A 26 0.24 6.93 -14.35
C SER A 26 -0.87 6.03 -14.89
N TYR A 27 -0.88 4.77 -14.46
CA TYR A 27 -1.80 3.75 -14.92
C TYR A 27 -3.26 4.11 -14.65
N GLY A 28 -3.60 4.62 -13.47
CA GLY A 28 -4.96 4.99 -13.13
C GLY A 28 -5.56 6.05 -14.05
N ILE A 29 -4.76 7.04 -14.46
CA ILE A 29 -5.18 8.07 -15.42
C ILE A 29 -5.33 7.47 -16.82
N GLN A 30 -4.34 6.70 -17.27
CA GLN A 30 -4.39 6.03 -18.57
C GLN A 30 -5.60 5.11 -18.70
N TRP A 31 -5.82 4.22 -17.73
CA TRP A 31 -6.94 3.27 -17.71
C TRP A 31 -8.30 3.96 -17.83
N LYS A 32 -8.47 5.13 -17.22
CA LYS A 32 -9.70 5.92 -17.33
C LYS A 32 -9.93 6.54 -18.70
N SER A 33 -8.87 6.71 -19.50
CA SER A 33 -8.95 7.29 -20.84
C SER A 33 -9.28 6.26 -21.92
N LEU A 34 -9.27 4.97 -21.59
CA LEU A 34 -9.48 3.87 -22.53
C LEU A 34 -10.96 3.46 -22.60
N GLU A 35 -11.36 2.96 -23.76
CA GLU A 35 -12.63 2.23 -23.91
C GLU A 35 -12.60 0.93 -23.08
N PRO A 36 -13.76 0.44 -22.58
CA PRO A 36 -13.82 -0.65 -21.61
C PRO A 36 -13.03 -1.91 -21.96
N ILE A 37 -13.11 -2.36 -23.22
CA ILE A 37 -12.41 -3.56 -23.69
C ILE A 37 -10.89 -3.32 -23.69
N SER A 38 -10.45 -2.22 -24.31
CA SER A 38 -9.04 -1.82 -24.35
C SER A 38 -8.44 -1.60 -22.97
N PHE A 39 -9.23 -1.07 -22.02
CA PHE A 39 -8.84 -0.98 -20.63
C PHE A 39 -8.57 -2.37 -20.03
N MET A 40 -9.49 -3.34 -20.15
CA MET A 40 -9.32 -4.65 -19.54
C MET A 40 -8.12 -5.41 -20.14
N GLU A 41 -7.89 -5.28 -21.44
CA GLU A 41 -6.71 -5.82 -22.13
C GLU A 41 -5.40 -5.17 -21.63
N SER A 42 -5.36 -3.83 -21.53
CA SER A 42 -4.22 -3.10 -20.97
C SER A 42 -3.98 -3.52 -19.51
N PHE A 43 -5.04 -3.57 -18.70
CA PHE A 43 -4.99 -3.91 -17.28
C PHE A 43 -4.42 -5.32 -17.06
N ALA A 44 -4.81 -6.30 -17.89
CA ALA A 44 -4.27 -7.66 -17.80
C ALA A 44 -2.75 -7.71 -17.95
N THR A 45 -2.19 -6.86 -18.82
CA THR A 45 -0.74 -6.74 -19.01
C THR A 45 -0.11 -5.92 -17.88
N ASP A 46 -0.59 -4.69 -17.67
CA ASP A 46 -0.03 -3.73 -16.73
C ASP A 46 -0.03 -4.26 -15.30
N PHE A 47 -1.12 -4.89 -14.86
CA PHE A 47 -1.27 -5.33 -13.48
C PHE A 47 -0.24 -6.40 -13.08
N THR A 48 0.12 -7.30 -14.01
CA THR A 48 1.16 -8.31 -13.73
C THR A 48 2.52 -7.68 -13.46
N LEU A 49 2.84 -6.57 -14.15
CA LEU A 49 4.06 -5.80 -13.95
C LEU A 49 4.04 -5.02 -12.62
N LEU A 50 2.85 -4.71 -12.09
CA LEU A 50 2.68 -4.01 -10.81
C LEU A 50 2.78 -4.92 -9.59
N LEU A 51 2.60 -6.23 -9.73
CA LEU A 51 2.63 -7.18 -8.61
C LEU A 51 3.99 -7.19 -7.90
N LEU A 52 5.08 -7.35 -8.66
CA LEU A 52 6.42 -7.47 -8.10
C LEU A 52 6.88 -6.17 -7.39
N PRO A 53 6.80 -4.97 -7.99
CA PRO A 53 7.09 -3.71 -7.30
C PRO A 53 6.24 -3.51 -6.04
N THR A 54 4.95 -3.87 -6.10
CA THR A 54 4.04 -3.77 -4.95
C THR A 54 4.50 -4.68 -3.81
N ALA A 55 4.76 -5.96 -4.09
CA ALA A 55 5.18 -6.93 -3.08
C ALA A 55 6.57 -6.58 -2.50
N THR A 56 7.52 -6.21 -3.36
CA THR A 56 8.91 -5.90 -2.96
C THR A 56 9.04 -4.60 -2.18
N THR A 57 8.08 -3.67 -2.28
CA THR A 57 8.04 -2.48 -1.44
C THR A 57 7.20 -2.68 -0.16
N LEU A 58 6.09 -3.43 -0.23
CA LEU A 58 5.22 -3.69 0.93
C LEU A 58 5.85 -4.66 1.95
N LEU A 59 6.46 -5.75 1.50
CA LEU A 59 6.96 -6.79 2.41
C LEU A 59 8.07 -6.26 3.34
N PRO A 60 9.10 -5.54 2.85
CA PRO A 60 10.09 -4.94 3.73
C PRO A 60 9.46 -3.92 4.69
N ALA A 61 8.49 -3.12 4.23
CA ALA A 61 7.79 -2.15 5.07
C ALA A 61 7.07 -2.85 6.23
N PHE A 62 6.34 -3.93 5.93
CA PHE A 62 5.59 -4.70 6.92
C PHE A 62 6.50 -5.40 7.93
N ILE A 63 7.48 -6.17 7.45
CA ILE A 63 8.37 -6.98 8.28
C ILE A 63 9.19 -6.09 9.22
N SER A 64 9.83 -5.05 8.70
CA SER A 64 10.66 -4.15 9.52
C SER A 64 9.82 -3.38 10.54
N THR A 65 8.65 -2.86 10.17
CA THR A 65 7.70 -2.21 11.10
C THR A 65 7.28 -3.17 12.22
N MET A 66 6.96 -4.42 11.88
CA MET A 66 6.61 -5.46 12.84
C MET A 66 7.76 -5.75 13.81
N LEU A 67 8.98 -5.89 13.31
CA LEU A 67 10.17 -6.09 14.14
C LEU A 67 10.40 -4.92 15.11
N VAL A 68 10.31 -3.66 14.65
CA VAL A 68 10.50 -2.50 15.53
C VAL A 68 9.39 -2.41 16.59
N PHE A 69 8.15 -2.76 16.24
CA PHE A 69 7.05 -2.85 17.21
C PHE A 69 7.37 -3.87 18.32
N PHE A 70 7.81 -5.08 17.98
CA PHE A 70 8.13 -6.12 18.97
C PHE A 70 9.35 -5.75 19.82
N MET A 71 10.39 -5.15 19.22
CA MET A 71 11.59 -4.67 19.90
C MET A 71 11.37 -3.40 20.74
N SER A 72 10.21 -2.75 20.64
CA SER A 72 9.92 -1.53 21.40
C SER A 72 9.44 -1.83 22.82
N GLN A 73 9.96 -1.04 23.76
CA GLN A 73 9.68 -1.14 25.20
C GLN A 73 8.17 -1.14 25.47
N ARG A 74 7.72 -2.01 26.37
CA ARG A 74 6.30 -2.11 26.74
C ARG A 74 5.80 -0.78 27.30
N LYS A 75 4.54 -0.44 27.00
CA LYS A 75 3.86 0.80 27.42
C LYS A 75 4.59 2.11 27.01
N SER A 76 5.52 2.05 26.05
CA SER A 76 6.19 3.24 25.53
C SER A 76 5.39 3.91 24.41
N LEU A 77 5.49 5.23 24.32
CA LEU A 77 4.92 6.01 23.21
C LEU A 77 5.49 5.56 21.85
N THR A 78 6.78 5.26 21.79
CA THR A 78 7.43 4.59 20.64
C THR A 78 6.65 3.36 20.19
N LYS A 79 6.36 2.41 21.10
CA LYS A 79 5.63 1.18 20.75
C LYS A 79 4.22 1.47 20.24
N LYS A 80 3.53 2.48 20.80
CA LYS A 80 2.20 2.91 20.37
C LYS A 80 2.21 3.43 18.92
N TYR A 81 3.19 4.25 18.56
CA TYR A 81 3.32 4.73 17.18
C TYR A 81 3.67 3.61 16.20
N TRP A 82 4.61 2.72 16.55
CA TRP A 82 4.90 1.55 15.70
C TRP A 82 3.72 0.59 15.57
N LEU A 83 2.86 0.47 16.59
CA LEU A 83 1.60 -0.26 16.48
C LEU A 83 0.65 0.38 15.48
N TYR A 84 0.52 1.71 15.48
CA TYR A 84 -0.32 2.41 14.52
C TYR A 84 0.20 2.28 13.09
N ALA A 85 1.52 2.40 12.88
CA ALA A 85 2.13 2.13 11.58
C ALA A 85 1.86 0.69 11.10
N LEU A 86 2.04 -0.30 12.00
CA LEU A 86 1.77 -1.70 11.69
C LEU A 86 0.29 -1.95 11.37
N PHE A 87 -0.63 -1.36 12.14
CA PHE A 87 -2.06 -1.47 11.91
C PHE A 87 -2.47 -0.87 10.57
N SER A 88 -1.91 0.27 10.18
CA SER A 88 -2.11 0.87 8.85
C SER A 88 -1.66 -0.07 7.72
N LEU A 89 -0.47 -0.69 7.84
CA LEU A 89 0.01 -1.67 6.86
C LEU A 89 -0.84 -2.95 6.82
N LEU A 90 -1.33 -3.41 7.97
CA LEU A 90 -2.27 -4.53 8.06
C LEU A 90 -3.59 -4.21 7.37
N LEU A 91 -4.15 -3.03 7.61
CA LEU A 91 -5.39 -2.57 6.97
C LEU A 91 -5.23 -2.55 5.44
N ILE A 92 -4.12 -2.00 4.94
CA ILE A 92 -3.79 -2.01 3.50
C ILE A 92 -3.73 -3.45 2.96
N SER A 93 -3.09 -4.36 3.70
CA SER A 93 -2.91 -5.75 3.28
C SER A 93 -4.23 -6.50 3.22
N VAL A 94 -5.05 -6.40 4.27
CA VAL A 94 -6.40 -6.99 4.33
C VAL A 94 -7.26 -6.45 3.19
N PHE A 95 -7.26 -5.13 2.98
CA PHE A 95 -8.06 -4.52 1.94
C PHE A 95 -7.58 -4.90 0.54
N THR A 96 -6.27 -5.09 0.37
CA THR A 96 -5.68 -5.58 -0.89
C THR A 96 -6.15 -7.00 -1.20
N VAL A 97 -6.15 -7.90 -0.22
CA VAL A 97 -6.60 -9.29 -0.44
C VAL A 97 -8.12 -9.39 -0.58
N ALA A 98 -8.88 -8.67 0.24
CA ALA A 98 -10.34 -8.80 0.30
C ALA A 98 -11.08 -8.07 -0.82
N TYR A 99 -10.58 -6.92 -1.29
CA TYR A 99 -11.24 -6.09 -2.29
C TYR A 99 -10.49 -6.04 -3.62
N PHE A 100 -9.19 -5.66 -3.59
CA PHE A 100 -8.45 -5.44 -4.83
C PHE A 100 -8.16 -6.73 -5.59
N LEU A 101 -7.66 -7.75 -4.90
CA LEU A 101 -7.28 -9.01 -5.54
C LEU A 101 -8.42 -9.67 -6.33
N PRO A 102 -9.62 -9.89 -5.78
CA PRO A 102 -10.72 -10.49 -6.55
C PRO A 102 -11.13 -9.60 -7.74
N LEU A 103 -11.24 -8.27 -7.53
CA LEU A 103 -11.62 -7.36 -8.60
C LEU A 103 -10.59 -7.31 -9.73
N ASN A 104 -9.30 -7.36 -9.40
CA ASN A 104 -8.21 -7.43 -10.38
C ASN A 104 -8.27 -8.72 -11.18
N ILE A 105 -8.53 -9.86 -10.51
CA ILE A 105 -8.70 -11.15 -11.17
C ILE A 105 -9.88 -11.11 -12.14
N ASP A 106 -10.98 -10.44 -11.77
CA ASP A 106 -12.15 -10.30 -12.65
C ASP A 106 -11.86 -9.40 -13.85
N PHE A 107 -11.12 -8.29 -13.68
CA PHE A 107 -10.65 -7.47 -14.80
C PHE A 107 -9.71 -8.25 -15.74
N ILE A 108 -8.71 -8.94 -15.19
CA ILE A 108 -7.72 -9.73 -15.96
C ILE A 108 -8.42 -10.83 -16.78
N ASN A 109 -9.39 -11.52 -16.18
CA ASN A 109 -10.13 -12.59 -16.84
C ASN A 109 -11.32 -12.09 -17.67
N GLN A 110 -11.46 -10.78 -17.84
CA GLN A 110 -12.54 -10.14 -18.61
C GLN A 110 -13.95 -10.59 -18.17
N LYS A 111 -14.15 -10.79 -16.86
CA LYS A 111 -15.42 -11.24 -16.27
C LYS A 111 -16.40 -10.10 -15.98
N ILE A 112 -15.95 -8.85 -16.09
CA ILE A 112 -16.79 -7.68 -15.84
C ILE A 112 -17.51 -7.31 -17.13
N THR A 113 -18.83 -7.12 -17.05
CA THR A 113 -19.61 -6.72 -18.22
C THR A 113 -19.24 -5.30 -18.66
N ILE A 114 -19.30 -5.03 -19.97
CA ILE A 114 -18.87 -3.74 -20.54
C ILE A 114 -19.52 -2.53 -19.85
N GLY A 115 -20.82 -2.62 -19.53
CA GLY A 115 -21.56 -1.55 -18.86
C GLY A 115 -21.12 -1.29 -17.40
N GLU A 116 -20.46 -2.25 -16.76
CA GLU A 116 -20.03 -2.15 -15.35
C GLU A 116 -18.56 -1.72 -15.20
N VAL A 117 -17.74 -1.88 -16.26
CA VAL A 117 -16.29 -1.65 -16.22
C VAL A 117 -15.94 -0.27 -15.66
N ALA A 118 -16.55 0.80 -16.20
CA ALA A 118 -16.26 2.16 -15.77
C ALA A 118 -16.59 2.39 -14.28
N GLY A 119 -17.73 1.85 -13.81
CA GLY A 119 -18.13 1.96 -12.40
C GLY A 119 -17.19 1.20 -11.46
N LYS A 120 -16.78 -0.01 -11.85
CA LYS A 120 -15.82 -0.83 -11.11
C LYS A 120 -14.43 -0.19 -11.07
N LEU A 121 -13.96 0.37 -12.19
CA LEU A 121 -12.67 1.08 -12.25
C LEU A 121 -12.68 2.35 -11.40
N ASN A 122 -13.75 3.14 -11.44
CA ASN A 122 -13.87 4.32 -10.58
C ASN A 122 -13.86 3.94 -9.09
N SER A 123 -14.55 2.86 -8.72
CA SER A 123 -14.52 2.34 -7.35
C SER A 123 -13.13 1.88 -6.95
N TRP A 124 -12.45 1.13 -7.84
CA TRP A 124 -11.08 0.68 -7.66
C TRP A 124 -10.14 1.86 -7.38
N LEU A 125 -10.22 2.92 -8.19
CA LEU A 125 -9.37 4.12 -8.05
C LEU A 125 -9.67 4.90 -6.78
N PHE A 126 -10.94 5.04 -6.41
CA PHE A 126 -11.33 5.68 -5.15
C PHE A 126 -10.68 4.96 -3.95
N PHE A 127 -10.86 3.64 -3.88
CA PHE A 127 -10.29 2.83 -2.83
C PHE A 127 -8.77 2.78 -2.90
N HIS A 128 -8.19 2.90 -4.09
CA HIS A 128 -6.74 2.95 -4.28
C HIS A 128 -6.17 4.19 -3.60
N TRP A 129 -6.77 5.35 -3.83
CA TRP A 129 -6.38 6.60 -3.19
C TRP A 129 -6.58 6.59 -1.67
N LEU A 130 -7.62 5.90 -1.18
CA LEU A 130 -7.76 5.67 0.25
C LEU A 130 -6.59 4.86 0.82
N ARG A 131 -6.13 3.80 0.13
CA ARG A 131 -4.92 3.05 0.54
C ARG A 131 -3.67 3.92 0.52
N VAL A 132 -3.51 4.81 -0.46
CA VAL A 132 -2.39 5.78 -0.51
C VAL A 132 -2.40 6.65 0.75
N ALA A 133 -3.55 7.20 1.13
CA ALA A 133 -3.68 8.01 2.34
C ALA A 133 -3.31 7.21 3.60
N VAL A 134 -3.75 5.95 3.71
CA VAL A 134 -3.38 5.07 4.84
C VAL A 134 -1.87 4.75 4.84
N ALA A 135 -1.24 4.60 3.68
CA ALA A 135 0.21 4.37 3.58
C ALA A 135 1.01 5.60 4.06
N ILE A 136 0.56 6.81 3.71
CA ILE A 136 1.12 8.06 4.22
C ILE A 136 0.99 8.13 5.75
N LEU A 137 -0.17 7.78 6.30
CA LEU A 137 -0.36 7.72 7.77
C LEU A 137 0.58 6.71 8.42
N ALA A 138 0.81 5.55 7.81
CA ALA A 138 1.80 4.58 8.29
C ALA A 138 3.21 5.21 8.38
N GLY A 139 3.60 5.98 7.36
CA GLY A 139 4.88 6.71 7.33
C GLY A 139 4.97 7.77 8.44
N ILE A 140 3.91 8.56 8.63
CA ILE A 140 3.84 9.56 9.71
C ILE A 140 4.01 8.90 11.08
N PHE A 141 3.34 7.78 11.33
CA PHE A 141 3.47 7.05 12.59
C PHE A 141 4.86 6.42 12.75
N ALA A 142 5.46 5.88 11.69
CA ALA A 142 6.83 5.38 11.74
C ALA A 142 7.84 6.48 12.10
N LEU A 143 7.71 7.66 11.48
CA LEU A 143 8.54 8.84 11.80
C LEU A 143 8.37 9.29 13.25
N LYS A 144 7.13 9.42 13.74
CA LYS A 144 6.84 9.75 15.15
C LYS A 144 7.37 8.68 16.11
N GLY A 145 7.29 7.40 15.73
CA GLY A 145 7.84 6.28 16.48
C GLY A 145 9.35 6.36 16.60
N PHE A 146 10.04 6.73 15.52
CA PHE A 146 11.48 6.94 15.49
C PHE A 146 11.89 8.16 16.33
N GLU A 147 11.26 9.32 16.13
CA GLU A 147 11.52 10.55 16.90
C GLU A 147 11.33 10.32 18.41
N SER A 148 10.25 9.65 18.80
CA SER A 148 9.99 9.32 20.21
C SER A 148 11.04 8.37 20.80
N ALA A 149 11.73 7.56 19.99
CA ALA A 149 12.80 6.69 20.46
C ALA A 149 14.09 7.48 20.72
N LEU A 150 14.38 8.50 19.90
CA LEU A 150 15.56 9.35 20.06
C LEU A 150 15.49 10.24 21.31
N LYS A 151 14.31 10.72 21.68
CA LYS A 151 14.11 11.55 22.91
C LYS A 151 14.27 10.77 24.22
N LYS A 152 14.44 9.44 24.16
CA LYS A 152 14.62 8.56 25.33
C LYS A 152 16.04 8.03 25.48
N GLU A 153 16.91 8.34 24.53
CA GLU A 153 18.36 8.13 24.61
C GLU A 153 19.01 9.40 25.16
#